data_AF-A0A8J6UP78-F1
#
_entry.id   AF-A0A8J6UP78-F1
#
_cell.length_a   1.000
_cell.length_b   1.000
_cell.length_c   1.000
_cell.angle_alpha   90.00
_cell.angle_beta   90.00
_cell.angle_gamma   90.00
#
_symmetry.space_group_name_H-M   'P 1'
#
loop_
_entity.id
_entity.type
_entity.pdbx_description
1 polymer ?
#
loop_
_entity_poly.entity_id
_entity_poly.type
_entity_poly.pdbx_seq_one_letter_code
_entity_poly.pdbx_strand_id
1 'polypeptide(L)'
;MLLYRPVGLKELELIAQSSFQAFPPRLPEQPIFYPVLNFEYAEKIARDWNTKSNSFAGFVTQFEVEDSYVQQFEVQVVGGAICQELWIPAEKLAEFNRHIIGQIQISAAFYGEKFQGELDAATNMPKGISASAIAPQ
;
A
#
# COMPACT_ATOMS: atom_id res chain seq x y z
N MET A 1 -5.66 13.95 -3.62
CA MET A 1 -5.39 12.93 -4.65
C MET A 1 -5.49 11.56 -4.02
N LEU A 2 -6.31 10.68 -4.61
CA LEU A 2 -6.42 9.27 -4.21
C LEU A 2 -5.27 8.47 -4.84
N LEU A 3 -4.53 7.74 -4.01
CA LEU A 3 -3.39 6.92 -4.41
C LEU A 3 -3.53 5.51 -3.85
N TYR A 4 -2.84 4.57 -4.47
CA TYR A 4 -2.82 3.18 -4.07
C TYR A 4 -1.40 2.71 -3.81
N ARG A 5 -1.24 1.71 -2.95
CA ARG A 5 0.04 1.02 -2.78
C ARG A 5 -0.15 -0.47 -2.54
N PRO A 6 0.43 -1.33 -3.38
CA PRO A 6 0.51 -2.75 -3.07
C PRO A 6 1.53 -2.98 -1.97
N VAL A 7 1.14 -3.69 -0.91
CA VAL A 7 1.99 -4.02 0.24
C VAL A 7 1.97 -5.52 0.52
N GLY A 8 3.03 -6.02 1.16
CA GLY A 8 3.07 -7.39 1.71
C GLY A 8 2.59 -7.40 3.17
N LEU A 9 2.46 -8.61 3.76
CA LEU A 9 1.97 -8.75 5.14
C LEU A 9 2.77 -7.93 6.15
N LYS A 10 4.10 -8.03 6.12
CA LYS A 10 4.98 -7.34 7.09
C LYS A 10 4.86 -5.82 7.01
N GLU A 11 4.71 -5.27 5.81
CA GLU A 11 4.51 -3.83 5.63
C GLU A 11 3.12 -3.42 6.12
N LEU A 12 2.09 -4.23 5.86
CA LEU A 12 0.74 -4.00 6.38
C LEU A 12 0.71 -4.02 7.92
N GLU A 13 1.41 -4.94 8.58
CA GLU A 13 1.52 -4.98 10.05
C GLU A 13 2.13 -3.70 10.61
N LEU A 14 3.15 -3.15 9.95
CA LEU A 14 3.78 -1.88 10.35
C LEU A 14 2.83 -0.68 10.15
N ILE A 15 2.03 -0.69 9.08
CA ILE A 15 0.98 0.31 8.88
C ILE A 15 -0.10 0.18 9.96
N ALA A 16 -0.48 -1.04 10.34
CA ALA A 16 -1.44 -1.26 11.42
C ALA A 16 -0.91 -0.76 12.78
N GLN A 17 0.40 -0.94 13.05
CA GLN A 17 1.06 -0.39 14.25
C GLN A 17 1.04 1.14 14.29
N SER A 18 1.02 1.81 13.14
CA SER A 18 0.86 3.27 13.04
C SER A 18 -0.60 3.72 13.12
N SER A 19 -1.52 2.81 13.47
CA SER A 19 -2.97 3.05 13.40
C SER A 19 -3.43 3.49 12.01
N PHE A 20 -2.80 2.96 10.97
CA PHE A 20 -3.07 3.26 9.56
C PHE A 20 -2.85 4.73 9.18
N GLN A 21 -1.98 5.45 9.89
CA GLN A 21 -1.68 6.86 9.59
C GLN A 21 -0.38 7.04 8.80
N ALA A 22 0.47 6.02 8.72
CA ALA A 22 1.78 6.15 8.10
C ALA A 22 2.30 4.85 7.50
N PHE A 23 3.00 4.99 6.37
CA PHE A 23 3.88 3.95 5.83
C PHE A 23 5.20 3.89 6.59
N PRO A 24 5.77 2.69 6.81
CA PRO A 24 7.04 2.56 7.51
C PRO A 24 8.20 3.16 6.69
N PRO A 25 9.28 3.62 7.34
CA PRO A 25 10.49 4.06 6.65
C PRO A 25 11.01 2.99 5.67
N ARG A 26 11.53 3.45 4.52
CA ARG A 26 12.18 2.57 3.55
C ARG A 26 13.52 2.08 4.10
N LEU A 27 13.97 0.92 3.63
CA LEU A 27 15.32 0.44 3.91
C LEU A 27 16.35 1.32 3.17
N PRO A 28 17.59 1.45 3.67
CA PRO A 28 18.61 2.28 3.03
C PRO A 28 18.85 1.96 1.55
N GLU A 29 18.69 0.70 1.16
CA GLU A 29 18.82 0.22 -0.22
C GLU A 29 17.60 0.52 -1.11
N GLN A 30 16.53 1.11 -0.55
CA GLN A 30 15.29 1.45 -1.23
C GLN A 30 15.17 2.98 -1.35
N PRO A 31 15.74 3.60 -2.40
CA PRO A 31 15.87 5.06 -2.49
C PRO A 31 14.54 5.79 -2.71
N ILE A 32 13.50 5.05 -3.13
CA ILE A 32 12.20 5.63 -3.46
C ILE A 32 11.05 4.90 -2.76
N PHE A 33 10.05 5.67 -2.39
CA PHE A 33 8.70 5.26 -2.07
C PHE A 33 7.81 5.57 -3.28
N TYR A 34 7.10 4.56 -3.77
CA TYR A 34 6.30 4.67 -4.99
C TYR A 34 4.87 4.21 -4.75
N PRO A 35 3.93 5.15 -4.58
CA PRO A 35 2.51 4.88 -4.70
C PRO A 35 2.10 4.95 -6.17
N VAL A 36 1.04 4.24 -6.50
CA VAL A 36 0.50 4.14 -7.86
C VAL A 36 -0.82 4.88 -7.95
N LEU A 37 -1.14 5.38 -9.14
CA LEU A 37 -2.37 6.15 -9.36
C LEU A 37 -3.58 5.26 -9.66
N ASN A 38 -3.36 4.00 -10.05
CA ASN A 38 -4.41 3.12 -10.55
C ASN A 38 -4.59 1.88 -9.67
N PHE A 39 -5.83 1.63 -9.23
CA PHE A 39 -6.18 0.44 -8.46
C PHE A 39 -5.84 -0.85 -9.21
N GLU A 40 -6.21 -0.96 -10.48
CA GLU A 40 -5.96 -2.17 -11.29
C GLU A 40 -4.47 -2.54 -11.34
N TYR A 41 -3.60 -1.53 -11.38
CA TYR A 41 -2.16 -1.74 -11.37
C TYR A 41 -1.66 -2.19 -9.99
N ALA A 42 -2.15 -1.56 -8.91
CA ALA A 42 -1.86 -2.00 -7.56
C ALA A 42 -2.35 -3.44 -7.30
N GLU A 43 -3.56 -3.77 -7.79
CA GLU A 43 -4.16 -5.10 -7.70
C GLU A 43 -3.29 -6.14 -8.39
N LYS A 44 -2.85 -5.85 -9.63
CA LYS A 44 -1.97 -6.74 -10.39
C LYS A 44 -0.67 -7.03 -9.64
N ILE A 45 -0.03 -6.01 -9.06
CA ILE A 45 1.19 -6.20 -8.27
C ILE A 45 0.91 -7.04 -7.02
N ALA A 46 -0.13 -6.70 -6.26
CA ALA A 46 -0.49 -7.40 -5.04
C ALA A 46 -0.81 -8.88 -5.31
N ARG A 47 -1.63 -9.16 -6.32
CA ARG A 47 -2.06 -10.51 -6.68
C ARG A 47 -0.97 -11.32 -7.35
N ASP A 48 -0.25 -10.76 -8.32
CA ASP A 48 0.61 -11.57 -9.19
C ASP A 48 2.05 -11.66 -8.67
N TRP A 49 2.50 -10.69 -7.87
CA TRP A 49 3.86 -10.61 -7.33
C TRP A 49 3.90 -10.81 -5.80
N ASN A 50 3.10 -10.06 -5.02
CA ASN A 50 3.21 -10.14 -3.57
C ASN A 50 2.75 -11.49 -3.00
N THR A 51 1.77 -12.17 -3.62
CA THR A 51 1.39 -13.54 -3.27
C THR A 51 2.47 -14.59 -3.51
N LYS A 52 3.52 -14.25 -4.29
CA LYS A 52 4.68 -15.10 -4.56
C LYS A 52 5.93 -14.66 -3.80
N SER A 53 5.84 -13.55 -3.07
CA SER A 53 6.91 -13.02 -2.22
C SER A 53 7.02 -13.81 -0.91
N ASN A 54 7.98 -13.43 -0.06
CA ASN A 54 8.25 -14.07 1.23
C ASN A 54 7.03 -14.24 2.14
N SER A 55 6.06 -13.33 2.06
CA SER A 55 4.85 -13.39 2.90
C SER A 55 3.70 -14.18 2.28
N PHE A 56 3.80 -14.54 1.01
CA PHE A 56 2.73 -15.18 0.22
C PHE A 56 1.37 -14.47 0.31
N ALA A 57 1.35 -13.18 0.61
CA ALA A 57 0.14 -12.36 0.67
C ALA A 57 0.41 -10.98 0.10
N GLY A 58 -0.58 -10.43 -0.58
CA GLY A 58 -0.58 -9.11 -1.17
C GLY A 58 -1.82 -8.34 -0.78
N PHE A 59 -1.66 -7.06 -0.46
CA PHE A 59 -2.75 -6.18 -0.09
C PHE A 59 -2.67 -4.92 -0.90
N VAL A 60 -3.81 -4.38 -1.32
CA VAL A 60 -3.89 -3.06 -1.92
C VAL A 60 -4.35 -2.10 -0.85
N THR A 61 -3.50 -1.13 -0.52
CA THR A 61 -3.92 0.01 0.29
C THR A 61 -4.36 1.16 -0.60
N GLN A 62 -5.35 1.91 -0.15
CA GLN A 62 -5.81 3.16 -0.74
C GLN A 62 -5.71 4.27 0.32
N PHE A 63 -5.32 5.46 -0.10
CA PHE A 63 -5.19 6.58 0.81
C PHE A 63 -5.25 7.90 0.02
N GLU A 64 -5.73 8.94 0.68
CA GLU A 64 -5.81 10.27 0.11
C GLU A 64 -4.62 11.11 0.60
N VAL A 65 -4.05 11.93 -0.28
CA VAL A 65 -2.96 12.86 0.04
C VAL A 65 -3.32 14.24 -0.48
N GLU A 66 -2.92 15.29 0.22
CA GLU A 66 -3.12 16.68 -0.23
C GLU A 66 -2.62 16.92 -1.66
N ASP A 67 -3.50 17.43 -2.54
CA ASP A 67 -3.15 17.67 -3.95
C ASP A 67 -2.00 18.65 -4.12
N SER A 68 -1.95 19.69 -3.28
CA SER A 68 -0.90 20.70 -3.28
C SER A 68 0.48 20.10 -2.99
N TYR A 69 0.52 19.07 -2.14
CA TYR A 69 1.75 18.36 -1.82
C TYR A 69 2.15 17.42 -2.95
N VAL A 70 1.21 16.62 -3.48
CA VAL A 70 1.50 15.60 -4.48
C VAL A 70 1.94 16.19 -5.82
N GLN A 71 1.45 17.38 -6.19
CA GLN A 71 1.79 18.06 -7.44
C GLN A 71 3.29 18.37 -7.62
N GLN A 72 4.10 18.30 -6.55
CA GLN A 72 5.55 18.46 -6.66
C GLN A 72 6.26 17.24 -7.27
N PHE A 73 5.60 16.09 -7.32
CA PHE A 73 6.17 14.84 -7.83
C PHE A 73 5.67 14.56 -9.25
N GLU A 74 6.59 14.19 -10.13
CA GLU A 74 6.25 13.85 -11.51
C GLU A 74 5.63 12.44 -11.59
N VAL A 75 4.53 12.32 -12.35
CA VAL A 75 3.91 11.03 -12.67
C VAL A 75 4.79 10.30 -13.67
N GLN A 76 5.34 9.17 -13.25
CA GLN A 76 6.13 8.27 -14.06
C GLN A 76 5.23 7.21 -14.69
N VAL A 77 5.48 6.85 -15.95
CA VAL A 77 4.75 5.79 -16.67
C VAL A 77 5.72 4.64 -16.96
N VAL A 78 5.57 3.52 -16.27
CA VAL A 78 6.54 2.40 -16.32
C VAL A 78 5.97 1.17 -17.04
N GLY A 79 6.43 0.88 -18.26
CA GLY A 79 6.06 -0.34 -18.98
C GLY A 79 4.64 -0.40 -19.57
N GLY A 80 3.80 0.63 -19.37
CA GLY A 80 2.48 0.77 -20.01
C GLY A 80 1.66 1.94 -19.44
N ALA A 81 0.65 2.40 -20.19
CA ALA A 81 -0.14 3.59 -19.84
C ALA A 81 -0.87 3.50 -18.47
N ILE A 82 -1.21 2.29 -18.02
CA ILE A 82 -1.87 2.05 -16.72
C ILE A 82 -0.89 2.02 -15.54
N CYS A 83 0.41 1.89 -15.82
CA CYS A 83 1.46 1.78 -14.81
C CYS A 83 1.98 3.16 -14.43
N GLN A 84 1.09 3.96 -13.83
CA GLN A 84 1.39 5.31 -13.37
C GLN A 84 1.80 5.29 -11.90
N GLU A 85 2.96 5.85 -11.61
CA GLU A 85 3.55 5.86 -10.28
C GLU A 85 4.11 7.25 -9.96
N LEU A 86 4.15 7.58 -8.68
CA LEU A 86 4.94 8.72 -8.19
C LEU A 86 6.26 8.18 -7.64
N TRP A 87 7.36 8.89 -7.85
CA TRP A 87 8.64 8.55 -7.21
C TRP A 87 8.96 9.58 -6.13
N ILE A 88 8.67 9.22 -4.88
CA ILE A 88 8.96 10.03 -3.70
C ILE A 88 10.29 9.57 -3.12
N PRO A 89 11.28 10.46 -2.93
CA PRO A 89 12.52 10.10 -2.26
C PRO A 89 12.26 9.53 -0.86
N ALA A 90 12.98 8.47 -0.49
CA ALA A 90 12.78 7.78 0.80
C ALA A 90 12.90 8.72 2.00
N GLU A 91 13.78 9.72 1.93
CA GLU A 91 13.96 10.76 2.95
C GLU A 91 12.73 11.67 3.12
N LYS A 92 11.91 11.83 2.07
CA LYS A 92 10.66 12.59 2.12
C LYS A 92 9.48 11.77 2.64
N LEU A 93 9.61 10.46 2.84
CA LEU A 93 8.47 9.61 3.24
C LEU A 93 7.86 10.02 4.59
N ALA A 94 8.68 10.45 5.54
CA ALA A 94 8.18 10.95 6.82
C ALA A 94 7.35 12.24 6.67
N GLU A 95 7.68 13.06 5.68
CA GLU A 95 6.89 14.24 5.30
C GLU A 95 5.63 13.86 4.55
N PHE A 96 5.75 12.97 3.57
CA PHE A 96 4.64 12.43 2.81
C PHE A 96 3.54 11.87 3.73
N ASN A 97 3.91 11.11 4.75
CA ASN A 97 2.96 10.56 5.73
C ASN A 97 2.16 11.65 6.46
N ARG A 98 2.72 12.86 6.67
CA ARG A 98 2.00 13.97 7.31
C ARG A 98 0.95 14.62 6.41
N HIS A 99 1.06 14.42 5.10
CA HIS A 99 0.10 14.93 4.11
C HIS A 99 -0.98 13.89 3.75
N ILE A 100 -0.96 12.70 4.37
CA ILE A 100 -2.04 11.72 4.24
C ILE A 100 -3.28 12.26 4.94
N ILE A 101 -4.39 12.29 4.23
CA ILE A 101 -5.69 12.71 4.73
C ILE A 101 -6.44 11.47 5.25
N GLY A 102 -6.81 11.51 6.52
CA GLY A 102 -7.53 10.39 7.16
C GLY A 102 -6.63 9.19 7.43
N GLN A 103 -7.13 7.99 7.09
CA GLN A 103 -6.42 6.73 7.31
C GLN A 103 -6.15 6.01 5.99
N ILE A 104 -5.06 5.26 5.98
CA ILE A 104 -4.75 4.29 4.95
C ILE A 104 -5.76 3.14 5.06
N GLN A 105 -6.54 2.93 4.02
CA GLN A 105 -7.54 1.87 3.97
C GLN A 105 -7.04 0.69 3.15
N ILE A 106 -7.57 -0.49 3.42
CA ILE A 106 -7.33 -1.71 2.66
C ILE A 106 -8.51 -1.89 1.71
N SER A 107 -8.20 -1.92 0.42
CA SER A 107 -9.21 -2.04 -0.67
C SER A 107 -9.28 -3.45 -1.24
N ALA A 108 -8.19 -4.22 -1.19
CA ALA A 108 -8.17 -5.61 -1.61
C ALA A 108 -7.11 -6.44 -0.86
N ALA A 109 -7.36 -7.74 -0.73
CA ALA A 109 -6.46 -8.71 -0.12
C ALA A 109 -6.37 -9.97 -0.98
N PHE A 110 -5.14 -10.46 -1.17
CA PHE A 110 -4.82 -11.62 -1.98
C PHE A 110 -3.89 -12.55 -1.22
N TYR A 111 -4.20 -13.85 -1.24
CA TYR A 111 -3.45 -14.88 -0.54
C TYR A 111 -2.96 -15.92 -1.53
N GLY A 112 -1.66 -16.19 -1.51
CA GLY A 112 -1.05 -17.27 -2.28
C GLY A 112 -1.23 -18.62 -1.60
N GLU A 113 -1.02 -19.70 -2.36
CA GLU A 113 -1.22 -21.09 -1.89
C GLU A 113 -0.38 -21.46 -0.66
N LYS A 114 0.75 -20.78 -0.45
CA LYS A 114 1.68 -21.02 0.66
C LYS A 114 1.48 -20.07 1.83
N PHE A 115 0.44 -19.26 1.83
CA PHE A 115 0.13 -18.37 2.95
C PHE A 115 -0.23 -19.19 4.20
N GLN A 116 0.41 -18.88 5.34
CA GLN A 116 0.24 -19.61 6.60
C GLN A 116 -0.45 -18.79 7.70
N GLY A 117 -0.95 -17.59 7.38
CA GLY A 117 -1.63 -16.75 8.36
C GLY A 117 -3.07 -17.20 8.62
N GLU A 118 -3.54 -17.03 9.85
CA GLU A 118 -4.95 -17.21 10.16
C GLU A 118 -5.76 -16.01 9.68
N LEU A 119 -6.83 -16.27 8.94
CA LEU A 119 -7.75 -15.24 8.46
C LEU A 119 -8.95 -15.10 9.41
N ASP A 120 -9.38 -13.87 9.60
CA ASP A 120 -10.66 -13.57 10.21
C ASP A 120 -11.78 -13.80 9.19
N ALA A 121 -12.76 -14.64 9.56
CA ALA A 121 -13.82 -15.07 8.65
C ALA A 121 -14.81 -13.95 8.28
N ALA A 122 -14.91 -12.88 9.08
CA ALA A 122 -15.83 -11.77 8.80
C ALA A 122 -15.22 -10.74 7.86
N THR A 123 -13.90 -10.56 7.94
CA THR A 123 -13.17 -9.49 7.25
C THR A 123 -12.26 -9.97 6.13
N ASN A 124 -11.98 -11.28 6.07
CA ASN A 124 -10.99 -11.88 5.19
C ASN A 124 -9.60 -11.22 5.32
N MET A 125 -9.24 -10.77 6.54
CA MET A 125 -7.95 -10.16 6.87
C MET A 125 -7.15 -11.07 7.80
N PRO A 126 -5.80 -11.00 7.82
CA PRO A 126 -5.00 -11.74 8.79
C PRO A 126 -5.38 -11.30 10.21
N LYS A 127 -5.55 -12.27 11.12
CA LYS A 127 -5.86 -11.99 12.53
C LYS A 127 -4.81 -11.06 13.12
N GLY A 128 -5.27 -9.99 13.77
CA GLY A 128 -4.43 -8.93 14.33
C GLY A 128 -4.37 -7.64 13.51
N ILE A 129 -4.88 -7.65 12.27
CA ILE A 129 -5.12 -6.44 11.49
C ILE A 129 -6.57 -5.98 11.74
N SER A 130 -6.73 -4.75 12.23
CA SER A 130 -8.05 -4.21 12.62
C SER A 130 -9.01 -4.04 11.43
N ALA A 131 -10.27 -4.43 11.63
CA ALA A 131 -11.37 -4.27 10.67
C ALA A 131 -11.70 -2.80 10.33
N SER A 132 -11.32 -1.86 11.19
CA SER A 132 -11.59 -0.43 11.01
C SER A 132 -10.88 0.19 9.79
N ALA A 133 -9.88 -0.51 9.24
CA ALA A 133 -9.11 -0.06 8.08
C ALA A 133 -9.67 -0.57 6.75
N ILE A 134 -10.76 -1.33 6.73
CA ILE A 134 -11.33 -1.86 5.49
C ILE A 134 -12.20 -0.78 4.85
N ALA A 135 -11.95 -0.46 3.58
CA ALA A 135 -12.79 0.48 2.86
C ALA A 135 -14.24 -0.06 2.79
N PRO A 136 -15.26 0.77 3.03
CA PRO A 136 -16.65 0.35 2.79
C PRO A 136 -16.80 -0.04 1.31
N GLN A 137 -17.40 -1.20 1.07
CA GLN A 137 -17.68 -1.72 -0.28
C GLN A 137 -18.70 -0.85 -1.03
#